data_AF-A0A2X3FCI4-F1
#
_entry.id   AF-A0A2X3FCI4-F1
#
_cell.length_a   1.000
_cell.length_b   1.000
_cell.length_c   1.000
_cell.angle_alpha   90.00
_cell.angle_beta   90.00
_cell.angle_gamma   90.00
#
_symmetry.space_group_name_H-M   'P 1'
#
loop_
_entity.id
_entity.type
_entity.pdbx_description
1 polymer ?
#
loop_
_entity_poly.entity_id
_entity_poly.type
_entity_poly.pdbx_seq_one_letter_code
_entity_poly.pdbx_strand_id
1 'polypeptide(L)'
;MKHLFRHWRTSGAVIGSLLKKGSIAVLALLVVFLAGRIYESQRGPALHRWHTWSGNEMSAEEIDQATFAQYLAREKTIFADLQREVTEALPEEDKTPVNRFYRHSRVWPGQFKQDWNRFFCADAAGQAARQRGAPPWPDRFALQRALSGATLAAAGVMWRWRRVCRDTAPRRGR
;
A
#
# COMPACT_ATOMS: atom_id res chain seq x y z
N MET A 1 -0.10 -15.22 82.31
CA MET A 1 0.67 -15.30 81.05
C MET A 1 -0.12 -15.85 79.84
N LYS A 2 -1.46 -15.70 79.75
CA LYS A 2 -2.25 -16.20 78.60
C LYS A 2 -2.71 -15.10 77.62
N HIS A 3 -2.67 -13.82 78.02
CA HIS A 3 -3.12 -12.71 77.18
C HIS A 3 -2.07 -12.22 76.17
N LEU A 4 -0.78 -12.37 76.45
CA LEU A 4 0.31 -11.96 75.54
C LEU A 4 0.40 -12.82 74.26
N PHE A 5 0.09 -14.12 74.36
CA PHE A 5 0.12 -15.04 73.21
C PHE A 5 -1.00 -14.78 72.18
N ARG A 6 -2.10 -14.13 72.58
CA ARG A 6 -3.25 -13.88 71.71
C ARG A 6 -3.00 -12.72 70.73
N HIS A 7 -2.17 -11.75 71.12
CA HIS A 7 -1.74 -10.66 70.24
C HIS A 7 -0.73 -11.11 69.18
N TRP A 8 0.11 -12.10 69.49
CA TRP A 8 1.12 -12.58 68.54
C TRP A 8 0.49 -13.40 67.39
N ARG A 9 -0.51 -14.24 67.70
CA ARG A 9 -1.23 -15.06 66.71
C ARG A 9 -2.14 -14.24 65.78
N THR A 10 -2.71 -13.14 66.27
CA THR A 10 -3.55 -12.24 65.46
C THR A 10 -2.71 -11.33 64.56
N SER A 11 -1.54 -10.89 65.03
CA SER A 11 -0.60 -10.09 64.23
C SER A 11 -0.12 -10.82 62.97
N GLY A 12 0.22 -12.11 63.07
CA GLY A 12 0.63 -12.91 61.91
C GLY A 12 -0.48 -13.11 60.86
N ALA A 13 -1.73 -13.29 61.30
CA ALA A 13 -2.87 -13.43 60.40
C ALA A 13 -3.22 -12.11 59.67
N VAL A 14 -3.09 -10.98 60.37
CA VAL A 14 -3.28 -9.64 59.78
C VAL A 14 -2.19 -9.32 58.75
N ILE A 15 -0.93 -9.61 59.07
CA ILE A 15 0.20 -9.44 58.14
C ILE A 15 0.01 -10.31 56.90
N GLY A 16 -0.37 -11.58 57.05
CA GLY A 16 -0.67 -12.46 55.92
C GLY A 16 -1.85 -11.99 55.06
N SER A 17 -2.90 -11.44 55.68
CA SER A 17 -4.04 -10.84 54.96
C SER A 17 -3.65 -9.59 54.17
N LEU A 18 -2.81 -8.72 54.76
CA LEU A 18 -2.29 -7.54 54.09
C LEU A 18 -1.37 -7.90 52.92
N LEU A 19 -0.47 -8.87 53.08
CA LEU A 19 0.37 -9.39 52.00
C LEU A 19 -0.48 -9.94 50.85
N LYS A 20 -1.51 -10.73 51.14
CA LYS A 20 -2.44 -11.29 50.13
C LYS A 20 -3.21 -10.19 49.38
N LYS A 21 -3.73 -9.20 50.11
CA LYS A 21 -4.45 -8.07 49.48
C LYS A 21 -3.50 -7.22 48.63
N GLY A 22 -2.28 -6.99 49.11
CA GLY A 22 -1.23 -6.28 48.38
C GLY A 22 -0.84 -7.01 47.10
N SER A 23 -0.60 -8.32 47.15
CA SER A 23 -0.27 -9.10 45.95
C SER A 23 -1.41 -9.17 44.94
N ILE A 24 -2.67 -9.26 45.38
CA ILE A 24 -3.84 -9.16 44.49
C ILE A 24 -3.91 -7.77 43.85
N ALA A 25 -3.69 -6.70 44.61
CA ALA A 25 -3.69 -5.34 44.06
C ALA A 25 -2.59 -5.14 43.01
N VAL A 26 -1.37 -5.61 43.30
CA VAL A 26 -0.25 -5.56 42.35
C VAL A 26 -0.54 -6.39 41.10
N LEU A 27 -1.09 -7.60 41.24
CA LEU A 27 -1.46 -8.43 40.10
C LEU A 27 -2.55 -7.75 39.26
N ALA A 28 -3.56 -7.15 39.88
CA ALA A 28 -4.61 -6.41 39.17
C ALA A 28 -4.02 -5.22 38.39
N LEU A 29 -3.11 -4.46 39.00
CA LEU A 29 -2.41 -3.36 38.32
C LEU A 29 -1.57 -3.87 37.14
N LEU A 30 -0.86 -4.98 37.30
CA LEU A 30 -0.09 -5.60 36.22
C LEU A 30 -0.99 -6.05 35.07
N VAL A 31 -2.14 -6.65 35.37
CA VAL A 31 -3.11 -7.07 34.35
C VAL A 31 -3.69 -5.87 33.60
N VAL A 32 -4.10 -4.81 34.31
CA VAL A 32 -4.62 -3.58 33.68
C VAL A 32 -3.54 -2.90 32.83
N PHE A 33 -2.32 -2.82 33.33
CA PHE A 33 -1.19 -2.28 32.57
C PHE A 33 -0.92 -3.08 31.30
N LEU A 34 -0.88 -4.42 31.41
CA LEU A 34 -0.62 -5.29 30.27
C LEU A 34 -1.76 -5.23 29.25
N ALA A 35 -3.02 -5.19 29.71
CA ALA A 35 -4.19 -4.98 28.85
C ALA A 35 -4.09 -3.64 28.10
N GLY A 36 -3.71 -2.56 28.79
CA GLY A 36 -3.47 -1.27 28.16
C GLY A 36 -2.35 -1.31 27.12
N ARG A 37 -1.24 -2.01 27.40
CA ARG A 37 -0.15 -2.20 26.43
C ARG A 37 -0.55 -3.02 25.22
N ILE A 38 -1.34 -4.07 25.42
CA ILE A 38 -1.90 -4.89 24.34
C ILE A 38 -2.82 -4.02 23.47
N TYR A 39 -3.71 -3.26 24.09
CA TYR A 39 -4.63 -2.36 23.40
C TYR A 39 -3.89 -1.33 22.54
N GLU A 40 -2.92 -0.60 23.12
CA GLU A 40 -2.12 0.38 22.38
C GLU A 40 -1.28 -0.25 21.26
N SER A 41 -0.76 -1.48 21.48
CA SER A 41 -0.02 -2.20 20.44
C SER A 41 -0.89 -2.67 19.27
N GLN A 42 -2.20 -2.85 19.48
CA GLN A 42 -3.14 -3.29 18.44
C GLN A 42 -3.78 -2.14 17.65
N ARG A 43 -3.84 -0.93 18.21
CA ARG A 43 -4.52 0.20 17.54
C ARG A 43 -3.79 0.72 16.31
N GLY A 44 -2.47 0.56 16.26
CA GLY A 44 -1.64 1.11 15.19
C GLY A 44 -1.73 2.63 15.07
N PRO A 45 -0.93 3.24 14.18
CA PRO A 45 -1.06 4.65 13.84
C PRO A 45 -2.39 4.94 13.15
N ALA A 46 -2.84 6.19 13.23
CA ALA A 46 -4.00 6.64 12.45
C ALA A 46 -3.77 6.40 10.95
N LEU A 47 -4.85 6.12 10.22
CA LEU A 47 -4.75 5.94 8.76
C LEU A 47 -4.28 7.26 8.14
N HIS A 48 -3.14 7.19 7.46
CA HIS A 48 -2.70 8.26 6.60
C HIS A 48 -3.68 8.48 5.45
N ARG A 49 -3.62 9.69 4.89
CA ARG A 49 -4.53 10.14 3.83
C ARG A 49 -4.54 9.21 2.60
N TRP A 50 -3.40 8.66 2.22
CA TRP A 50 -3.30 7.74 1.08
C TRP A 50 -3.93 6.36 1.35
N HIS A 51 -4.25 6.01 2.59
CA HIS A 51 -4.99 4.78 2.92
C HIS A 51 -6.51 4.94 2.75
N THR A 52 -7.02 6.17 2.86
CA THR A 52 -8.46 6.47 2.77
C THR A 52 -8.86 7.08 1.45
N TRP A 53 -7.90 7.59 0.67
CA TRP A 53 -8.16 8.18 -0.63
C TRP A 53 -8.41 7.10 -1.68
N SER A 54 -9.44 7.30 -2.49
CA SER A 54 -9.74 6.47 -3.66
C SER A 54 -10.09 7.38 -4.84
N GLY A 55 -9.55 7.06 -6.02
CA GLY A 55 -9.91 7.75 -7.25
C GLY A 55 -11.31 7.34 -7.75
N ASN A 56 -11.93 8.19 -8.56
CA ASN A 56 -13.12 7.83 -9.32
C ASN A 56 -12.72 6.93 -10.50
N GLU A 57 -12.49 5.65 -10.23
CA GLU A 57 -12.16 4.64 -11.24
C GLU A 57 -13.37 4.32 -12.13
N MET A 58 -13.12 3.84 -13.34
CA MET A 58 -14.20 3.33 -14.19
C MET A 58 -14.66 1.96 -13.68
N SER A 59 -15.97 1.70 -13.69
CA SER A 59 -16.50 0.36 -13.45
C SER A 59 -16.11 -0.61 -14.57
N ALA A 60 -16.28 -1.92 -14.34
CA ALA A 60 -16.00 -2.93 -15.36
C ALA A 60 -16.83 -2.69 -16.64
N GLU A 61 -18.11 -2.34 -16.48
CA GLU A 61 -19.03 -2.06 -17.58
C GLU A 61 -18.64 -0.76 -18.33
N GLU A 62 -18.22 0.27 -17.60
CA GLU A 62 -17.70 1.50 -18.21
C GLU A 62 -16.42 1.23 -19.01
N ILE A 63 -15.52 0.39 -18.49
CA ILE A 63 -14.29 0.00 -19.20
C ILE A 63 -14.61 -0.78 -20.47
N ASP A 64 -15.57 -1.71 -20.43
CA ASP A 64 -15.95 -2.53 -21.58
C ASP A 64 -16.51 -1.69 -22.75
N GLN A 65 -17.15 -0.56 -22.43
CA GLN A 65 -17.72 0.37 -23.39
C GLN A 65 -16.77 1.53 -23.74
N ALA A 66 -15.74 1.78 -22.92
CA ALA A 66 -14.82 2.87 -23.13
C ALA A 66 -13.82 2.59 -24.26
N THR A 67 -13.50 3.63 -25.01
CA THR A 67 -12.32 3.67 -25.84
C THR A 67 -11.07 3.83 -24.97
N PHE A 68 -9.92 3.40 -25.50
CA PHE A 68 -8.65 3.56 -24.80
C PHE A 68 -8.31 5.04 -24.51
N ALA A 69 -8.68 5.95 -25.40
CA ALA A 69 -8.50 7.38 -25.18
C ALA A 69 -9.34 7.89 -23.99
N GLN A 70 -10.56 7.38 -23.81
CA GLN A 70 -11.40 7.71 -22.65
C GLN A 70 -10.81 7.15 -21.36
N TYR A 71 -10.27 5.92 -21.39
CA TYR A 71 -9.55 5.35 -20.25
C TYR A 71 -8.35 6.22 -19.84
N LEU A 72 -7.49 6.62 -20.79
CA LEU A 72 -6.34 7.49 -20.51
C LEU A 72 -6.76 8.87 -19.99
N ALA A 73 -7.87 9.42 -20.50
CA ALA A 73 -8.41 10.67 -19.98
C ALA A 73 -8.86 10.52 -18.52
N ARG A 74 -9.53 9.42 -18.17
CA ARG A 74 -9.91 9.13 -16.77
C ARG A 74 -8.69 8.92 -15.88
N GLU A 75 -7.71 8.15 -16.34
CA GLU A 75 -6.44 7.96 -15.63
C GLU A 75 -5.76 9.29 -15.33
N LYS A 76 -5.69 10.20 -16.32
CA LYS A 76 -5.13 11.54 -16.14
C LYS A 76 -5.85 12.31 -15.03
N THR A 77 -7.19 12.28 -15.00
CA THR A 77 -8.00 12.93 -13.95
C THR A 77 -7.71 12.34 -12.58
N ILE A 78 -7.71 11.01 -12.44
CA ILE A 78 -7.44 10.32 -11.16
C ILE A 78 -6.08 10.74 -10.59
N PHE A 79 -5.04 10.79 -11.41
CA PHE A 79 -3.72 11.21 -10.95
C PHE A 79 -3.62 12.71 -10.63
N ALA A 80 -4.42 13.56 -11.30
CA ALA A 80 -4.51 14.97 -10.93
C ALA A 80 -5.20 15.15 -9.57
N ASP A 81 -6.25 14.37 -9.30
CA ASP A 81 -6.93 14.37 -8.01
C ASP A 81 -6.04 13.80 -6.90
N LEU A 82 -5.32 12.69 -7.16
CA LEU A 82 -4.32 12.15 -6.23
C LEU A 82 -3.28 13.22 -5.85
N GLN A 83 -2.81 13.96 -6.85
CA GLN A 83 -1.79 14.98 -6.67
C GLN A 83 -2.29 16.13 -5.79
N ARG A 84 -3.51 16.61 -6.04
CA ARG A 84 -4.15 17.68 -5.29
C ARG A 84 -4.52 17.26 -3.87
N GLU A 85 -5.15 16.10 -3.74
CA GLU A 85 -5.78 15.69 -2.49
C GLU A 85 -4.82 14.97 -1.56
N VAL A 86 -3.83 14.23 -2.08
CA VAL A 86 -2.89 13.44 -1.26
C VAL A 86 -1.53 14.10 -1.18
N THR A 87 -0.90 14.37 -2.32
CA THR A 87 0.49 14.86 -2.33
C THR A 87 0.60 16.32 -1.87
N GLU A 88 -0.29 17.19 -2.30
CA GLU A 88 -0.25 18.62 -1.94
C GLU A 88 -0.82 18.90 -0.56
N ALA A 89 -1.79 18.10 -0.11
CA ALA A 89 -2.36 18.18 1.24
C ALA A 89 -1.65 17.26 2.26
N LEU A 90 -0.39 16.90 2.00
CA LEU A 90 0.40 16.06 2.87
C LEU A 90 0.86 16.86 4.11
N PRO A 91 0.60 16.38 5.33
CA PRO A 91 1.02 17.08 6.54
C PRO A 91 2.56 17.02 6.70
N GLU A 92 3.13 17.95 7.46
CA GLU A 92 4.60 18.11 7.55
C GLU A 92 5.29 16.86 8.11
N GLU A 93 4.67 16.19 9.08
CA GLU A 93 5.16 14.94 9.67
C GLU A 93 5.30 13.80 8.65
N ASP A 94 4.51 13.83 7.57
CA ASP A 94 4.50 12.80 6.53
C ASP A 94 5.47 13.11 5.38
N LYS A 95 6.09 14.30 5.35
CA LYS A 95 7.06 14.73 4.31
C LYS A 95 8.45 14.11 4.52
N THR A 96 8.51 12.79 4.49
CA THR A 96 9.75 12.04 4.69
C THR A 96 10.46 11.72 3.37
N PRO A 97 11.80 11.53 3.36
CA PRO A 97 12.56 11.19 2.16
C PRO A 97 12.17 9.86 1.48
N VAL A 98 11.35 9.05 2.12
CA VAL A 98 10.90 7.72 1.64
C VAL A 98 9.40 7.64 1.39
N ASN A 99 8.63 8.69 1.67
CA ASN A 99 7.19 8.70 1.39
C ASN A 99 6.95 8.85 -0.11
N ARG A 100 6.34 7.86 -0.76
CA ARG A 100 6.03 7.87 -2.21
C ARG A 100 5.18 9.07 -2.64
N PHE A 101 4.33 9.58 -1.76
CA PHE A 101 3.43 10.69 -2.05
C PHE A 101 4.07 12.06 -1.86
N TYR A 102 5.28 12.15 -1.30
CA TYR A 102 5.97 13.42 -1.12
C TYR A 102 6.85 13.76 -2.34
N ARG A 103 6.67 14.95 -2.95
CA ARG A 103 7.37 15.33 -4.19
C ARG A 103 8.91 15.30 -4.09
N HIS A 104 9.46 15.56 -2.91
CA HIS A 104 10.91 15.57 -2.68
C HIS A 104 11.45 14.25 -2.08
N SER A 105 10.62 13.22 -2.01
CA SER A 105 11.05 11.88 -1.64
C SER A 105 11.88 11.24 -2.74
N ARG A 106 12.78 10.30 -2.41
CA ARG A 106 13.60 9.53 -3.37
C ARG A 106 12.81 8.50 -4.17
N VAL A 107 11.57 8.22 -3.74
CA VAL A 107 10.67 7.23 -4.36
C VAL A 107 9.44 7.86 -5.00
N TRP A 108 9.40 9.19 -5.11
CA TRP A 108 8.34 9.89 -5.84
C TRP A 108 8.41 9.56 -7.35
N PRO A 109 7.33 9.04 -7.96
CA PRO A 109 7.35 8.58 -9.34
C PRO A 109 7.76 9.64 -10.36
N GLY A 110 7.38 10.91 -10.13
CA GLY A 110 7.65 12.02 -11.05
C GLY A 110 9.12 12.41 -11.19
N GLN A 111 10.03 11.88 -10.36
CA GLN A 111 11.48 12.13 -10.50
C GLN A 111 12.18 11.11 -11.41
N PHE A 112 11.52 9.98 -11.71
CA PHE A 112 12.11 8.94 -12.54
C PHE A 112 11.89 9.24 -14.02
N LYS A 113 12.82 8.78 -14.86
CA LYS A 113 12.68 8.90 -16.32
C LYS A 113 11.41 8.22 -16.86
N GLN A 114 10.99 7.15 -16.20
CA GLN A 114 9.79 6.41 -16.52
C GLN A 114 8.87 6.45 -15.30
N ASP A 115 7.67 7.00 -15.48
CA ASP A 115 6.62 6.90 -14.47
C ASP A 115 5.95 5.52 -14.58
N TRP A 116 6.24 4.66 -13.61
CA TRP A 116 5.69 3.32 -13.52
C TRP A 116 4.29 3.28 -12.90
N ASN A 117 3.73 4.44 -12.51
CA ASN A 117 2.32 4.54 -12.12
C ASN A 117 1.38 4.69 -13.31
N ARG A 118 1.90 4.99 -14.49
CA ARG A 118 1.09 5.20 -15.69
C ARG A 118 0.93 3.91 -16.46
N PHE A 119 -0.22 3.76 -17.11
CA PHE A 119 -0.45 2.72 -18.07
C PHE A 119 0.59 2.79 -19.20
N PHE A 120 1.19 1.64 -19.50
CA PHE A 120 2.12 1.49 -20.60
C PHE A 120 1.67 0.34 -21.51
N CYS A 121 1.89 0.54 -22.80
CA CYS A 121 1.67 -0.51 -23.78
C CYS A 121 2.89 -1.43 -23.82
N ALA A 122 2.74 -2.74 -23.73
CA ALA A 122 3.80 -3.65 -24.11
C ALA A 122 3.76 -3.83 -25.64
N ASP A 123 4.91 -3.72 -26.31
CA ASP A 123 5.03 -4.23 -27.67
C ASP A 123 4.96 -5.76 -27.67
N ALA A 124 4.79 -6.36 -28.85
CA ALA A 124 4.68 -7.81 -28.97
C ALA A 124 5.96 -8.57 -28.58
N ALA A 125 7.09 -7.87 -28.44
CA ALA A 125 8.34 -8.41 -27.91
C ALA A 125 8.38 -8.38 -26.37
N GLY A 126 7.40 -7.75 -25.71
CA GLY A 126 7.34 -7.59 -24.26
C GLY A 126 8.10 -6.35 -23.76
N GLN A 127 8.55 -5.49 -24.66
CA GLN A 127 9.19 -4.23 -24.32
C GLN A 127 8.10 -3.18 -24.10
N ALA A 128 8.11 -2.49 -22.97
CA ALA A 128 7.18 -1.39 -22.72
C ALA A 128 7.39 -0.29 -23.79
N ALA A 129 6.42 -0.16 -24.69
CA ALA A 129 6.32 0.91 -25.68
C ALA A 129 6.11 2.25 -24.95
N ARG A 130 7.25 2.94 -24.82
CA ARG A 130 7.51 4.32 -24.40
C ARG A 130 6.31 5.29 -24.45
N GLN A 131 6.03 5.92 -23.31
CA GLN A 131 5.71 7.35 -23.28
C GLN A 131 7.04 8.14 -23.11
N ARG A 132 7.83 8.25 -24.20
CA ARG A 132 9.12 8.99 -24.38
C ARG A 132 10.29 8.75 -23.38
N GLY A 133 11.46 8.29 -23.89
CA GLY A 133 12.76 8.81 -23.40
C GLY A 133 13.81 7.91 -22.69
N ALA A 134 13.75 6.57 -22.67
CA ALA A 134 14.77 5.74 -21.98
C ALA A 134 15.36 4.59 -22.85
N PRO A 135 16.65 4.20 -22.66
CA PRO A 135 17.29 3.11 -23.42
C PRO A 135 16.71 1.72 -23.09
N PRO A 136 16.82 0.74 -24.00
CA PRO A 136 16.19 -0.58 -23.85
C PRO A 136 16.79 -1.41 -22.71
N TRP A 137 15.96 -2.24 -22.07
CA TRP A 137 16.39 -3.28 -21.13
C TRP A 137 17.15 -4.39 -21.89
N PRO A 138 18.18 -5.02 -21.29
CA PRO A 138 18.85 -6.16 -21.90
C PRO A 138 17.93 -7.39 -21.92
N ASP A 139 17.74 -7.97 -23.10
CA ASP A 139 16.89 -9.13 -23.39
C ASP A 139 17.31 -10.37 -22.56
N ARG A 140 16.58 -10.69 -21.49
CA ARG A 140 16.75 -11.95 -20.72
C ARG A 140 15.67 -13.00 -21.00
N PHE A 141 14.69 -12.70 -21.85
CA PHE A 141 13.51 -13.55 -22.07
C PHE A 141 13.42 -14.20 -23.46
N ALA A 142 14.48 -14.16 -24.27
CA ALA A 142 14.47 -14.75 -25.61
C ALA A 142 14.25 -16.28 -25.63
N LEU A 143 14.54 -16.99 -24.52
CA LEU A 143 14.45 -18.45 -24.46
C LEU A 143 13.02 -19.00 -24.25
N GLN A 144 12.10 -18.22 -23.68
CA GLN A 144 10.76 -18.74 -23.33
C GLN A 144 9.80 -18.77 -24.54
N ARG A 145 10.07 -17.97 -25.58
CA ARG A 145 9.22 -17.88 -26.79
C ARG A 145 9.32 -19.07 -27.73
N ALA A 146 10.34 -19.90 -27.61
CA ALA A 146 10.56 -21.03 -28.52
C ALA A 146 9.64 -22.24 -28.25
N LEU A 147 8.94 -22.30 -27.10
CA LEU A 147 8.33 -23.54 -26.62
C LEU A 147 6.80 -23.54 -26.49
N SER A 148 6.08 -22.48 -26.88
CA SER A 148 4.63 -22.41 -26.66
C SER A 148 3.86 -22.17 -27.96
N GLY A 149 3.62 -23.25 -28.71
CA GLY A 149 2.56 -23.30 -29.72
C GLY A 149 1.21 -23.17 -29.04
N ALA A 150 0.69 -21.94 -28.97
CA ALA A 150 -0.54 -21.61 -28.26
C ALA A 150 -1.76 -21.63 -29.19
N THR A 151 -2.79 -22.33 -28.71
CA THR A 151 -4.13 -22.50 -29.27
C THR A 151 -4.90 -21.18 -29.46
N LEU A 152 -5.75 -21.18 -30.49
CA LEU A 152 -6.45 -20.04 -31.12
C LEU A 152 -7.29 -19.14 -30.19
N ALA A 153 -7.64 -19.54 -28.97
CA ALA A 153 -8.40 -18.70 -28.04
C ALA A 153 -7.57 -17.50 -27.51
N ALA A 154 -6.25 -17.66 -27.35
CA ALA A 154 -5.36 -16.57 -26.98
C ALA A 154 -5.21 -15.51 -28.09
N ALA A 155 -5.45 -15.90 -29.35
CA ALA A 155 -5.25 -15.03 -30.50
C ALA A 155 -6.26 -13.87 -30.55
N GLY A 156 -7.51 -14.08 -30.13
CA GLY A 156 -8.56 -13.04 -30.15
C GLY A 156 -8.30 -11.92 -29.15
N VAL A 157 -7.93 -12.28 -27.90
CA VAL A 157 -7.57 -11.31 -26.86
C VAL A 157 -6.28 -10.58 -27.23
N MET A 158 -5.25 -11.29 -27.70
CA MET A 158 -4.00 -10.66 -28.16
C MET A 158 -4.21 -9.71 -29.34
N TRP A 159 -5.14 -9.99 -30.26
CA TRP A 159 -5.40 -9.12 -31.41
C TRP A 159 -6.02 -7.78 -31.02
N ARG A 160 -6.96 -7.76 -30.06
CA ARG A 160 -7.58 -6.51 -29.58
C ARG A 160 -6.56 -5.60 -28.90
N TRP A 161 -5.68 -6.18 -28.07
CA TRP A 161 -4.60 -5.46 -27.38
C TRP A 161 -3.52 -4.93 -28.33
N ARG A 162 -3.14 -5.69 -29.38
CA ARG A 162 -2.13 -5.27 -30.36
C ARG A 162 -2.59 -4.13 -31.28
N ARG A 163 -3.90 -3.90 -31.42
CA ARG A 163 -4.47 -2.74 -32.14
C ARG A 163 -4.43 -1.49 -31.27
N VAL A 164 -4.85 -1.61 -30.01
CA VAL A 164 -4.87 -0.52 -29.01
C VAL A 164 -3.51 0.16 -28.87
N CYS A 165 -2.42 -0.61 -28.76
CA CYS A 165 -1.07 -0.04 -28.64
C CYS A 165 -0.49 0.51 -29.95
N ARG A 166 -1.07 0.16 -31.11
CA ARG A 166 -0.60 0.60 -32.43
C ARG A 166 -1.18 1.96 -32.81
N ASP A 167 -2.42 2.25 -32.40
CA ASP A 167 -3.12 3.49 -32.73
C ASP A 167 -2.65 4.68 -31.87
N THR A 168 -2.05 4.43 -30.70
CA THR A 168 -1.45 5.46 -29.82
C THR A 168 0.04 5.67 -30.02
N ALA A 169 0.72 4.82 -30.81
CA ALA A 169 2.09 5.08 -31.21
C ALA A 169 2.09 6.28 -32.18
N PRO A 170 2.90 7.34 -31.97
CA PRO A 170 3.00 8.41 -32.95
C PRO A 170 3.37 7.80 -34.29
N ARG A 171 2.56 8.04 -35.34
CA ARG A 171 2.93 7.69 -36.71
C ARG A 171 4.29 8.33 -36.95
N ARG A 172 5.34 7.52 -37.15
CA ARG A 172 6.62 8.04 -37.63
C ARG A 172 6.30 8.76 -38.94
N GLY A 173 6.32 10.09 -38.91
CA GLY A 173 6.30 10.91 -40.11
C GLY A 173 7.45 10.46 -41.00
N ARG A 174 7.18 10.44 -42.31
CA ARG A 174 8.21 10.31 -43.34
C ARG A 174 9.23 11.43 -43.20
#